data_AF-A0A7K2MR86-F1
#
_entry.id   AF-A0A7K2MR86-F1
#
_cell.length_a   1.000
_cell.length_b   1.000
_cell.length_c   1.000
_cell.angle_alpha   90.00
_cell.angle_beta   90.00
_cell.angle_gamma   90.00
#
_symmetry.space_group_name_H-M   'P 1'
#
loop_
_entity.id
_entity.type
_entity.pdbx_description
1 polymer ?
#
loop_
_entity_poly.entity_id
_entity_poly.type
_entity_poly.pdbx_seq_one_letter_code
_entity_poly.pdbx_strand_id
1 'polypeptide(L)'
;LHASLSSTGGTALRASSCVIGELWLRRGDRIEGALNLRRSQIDLLTLDTGKLPSEVYLGDLTYTALAPHEPAQRRRPMLERDGDGFVPYAYEQLTASYRRIGDDDAARLVQLAKQRRRRRTLPWYGRLWGHLQDVAVGYGFRPLRAGGWLLSLLAVGSVAYGLHHPPPLKPAEAPDFNPVFYTLDLLLPVISFGQESAFAPEGGYQTLSYVLILMGWILATTVVAGVTRTVSRQ
;
A
#
# COMPACT_ATOMS: atom_id res chain seq x y z
N LEU A 1 31.78 -10.44 -35.29
CA LEU A 1 32.12 -10.02 -33.92
C LEU A 1 31.31 -10.89 -32.95
N HIS A 2 31.97 -11.88 -32.35
CA HIS A 2 31.42 -12.73 -31.28
C HIS A 2 32.22 -12.40 -30.02
N ALA A 3 31.55 -12.12 -28.92
CA ALA A 3 32.19 -11.84 -27.63
C ALA A 3 31.62 -12.82 -26.60
N SER A 4 32.50 -13.52 -25.89
CA SER A 4 32.15 -14.37 -24.75
C SER A 4 32.44 -13.61 -23.46
N LEU A 5 31.48 -13.58 -22.54
CA LEU A 5 31.60 -12.94 -21.24
C LEU A 5 31.49 -14.02 -20.17
N SER A 6 32.57 -14.25 -19.43
CA SER A 6 32.63 -15.25 -18.36
C SER A 6 33.37 -14.71 -17.14
N SER A 7 32.80 -14.91 -15.95
CA SER A 7 33.41 -14.60 -14.66
C SER A 7 33.07 -15.71 -13.66
N THR A 8 34.11 -16.36 -13.12
CA THR A 8 33.95 -17.42 -12.12
C THR A 8 33.59 -16.80 -10.77
N GLY A 9 32.30 -16.83 -10.41
CA GLY A 9 31.79 -16.35 -9.12
C GLY A 9 31.56 -14.84 -9.00
N GLY A 10 31.68 -14.08 -10.10
CA GLY A 10 31.58 -12.63 -10.11
C GLY A 10 30.59 -12.05 -11.12
N THR A 11 30.71 -10.74 -11.37
CA THR A 11 29.94 -10.04 -12.41
C THR A 11 30.65 -10.18 -13.76
N ALA A 12 30.01 -10.82 -14.73
CA ALA A 12 30.56 -11.01 -16.08
C ALA A 12 30.61 -9.70 -16.88
N LEU A 13 29.60 -8.85 -16.71
CA LEU A 13 29.55 -7.52 -17.31
C LEU A 13 28.85 -6.56 -16.36
N ARG A 14 29.54 -5.46 -16.01
CA ARG A 14 29.00 -4.34 -15.24
C ARG A 14 29.05 -3.08 -16.08
N ALA A 15 27.89 -2.61 -16.52
CA ALA A 15 27.70 -1.33 -17.20
C ALA A 15 26.65 -0.52 -16.44
N SER A 16 26.99 -0.11 -15.22
CA SER A 16 26.09 0.64 -14.34
C SER A 16 26.26 2.15 -14.52
N SER A 17 25.16 2.90 -14.52
CA SER A 17 25.19 4.37 -14.67
C SER A 17 25.83 4.88 -15.97
N CYS A 18 25.77 4.08 -17.05
CA CYS A 18 26.31 4.44 -18.36
C CYS A 18 25.22 4.93 -19.32
N VAL A 19 25.61 5.79 -20.28
CA VAL A 19 24.80 6.10 -21.47
C VAL A 19 25.45 5.38 -22.65
N ILE A 20 24.72 4.47 -23.28
CA ILE A 20 25.21 3.59 -24.34
C ILE A 20 24.28 3.74 -25.54
N GLY A 21 24.82 4.07 -26.72
CA GLY A 21 24.00 4.10 -27.94
C GLY A 21 23.43 2.72 -28.25
N GLU A 22 24.29 1.71 -28.39
CA GLU A 22 23.84 0.34 -28.67
C GLU A 22 24.58 -0.71 -27.85
N LEU A 23 23.83 -1.66 -27.30
CA LEU A 23 24.39 -2.81 -26.59
C LEU A 23 23.91 -4.12 -27.23
N TRP A 24 24.85 -4.94 -27.68
CA TRP A 24 24.57 -6.16 -28.45
C TRP A 24 24.95 -7.42 -27.65
N LEU A 25 23.96 -8.03 -27.00
CA LEU A 25 24.04 -9.26 -26.21
C LEU A 25 23.19 -10.38 -26.84
N ARG A 26 23.39 -10.63 -28.14
CA ARG A 26 22.61 -11.60 -28.93
C ARG A 26 23.40 -12.79 -29.45
N ARG A 27 24.68 -12.60 -29.79
CA ARG A 27 25.51 -13.60 -30.48
C ARG A 27 26.64 -14.07 -29.57
N GLY A 28 26.78 -15.39 -29.41
CA GLY A 28 27.83 -16.01 -28.59
C GLY A 28 27.29 -17.07 -27.64
N ASP A 29 28.14 -17.53 -26.72
CA ASP A 29 27.77 -18.45 -25.65
C ASP A 29 26.97 -17.74 -24.54
N ARG A 30 26.37 -18.53 -23.66
CA ARG A 30 25.61 -17.98 -22.52
C ARG A 30 26.58 -17.24 -21.60
N ILE A 31 26.18 -16.08 -21.10
CA ILE A 31 27.01 -15.30 -20.18
C ILE A 31 27.14 -16.08 -18.86
N GLU A 32 28.36 -16.29 -18.41
CA GLU A 32 28.66 -16.97 -17.15
C GLU A 32 29.04 -15.96 -16.07
N GLY A 33 28.24 -15.86 -14.99
CA GLY A 33 28.36 -14.83 -13.95
C GLY A 33 27.19 -13.84 -13.98
N ALA A 34 27.22 -12.78 -13.17
CA ALA A 34 26.11 -11.81 -13.11
C ALA A 34 26.18 -10.74 -14.22
N LEU A 35 25.03 -10.29 -14.73
CA LEU A 35 24.94 -9.15 -15.65
C LEU A 35 24.33 -7.94 -14.91
N ASN A 36 25.08 -6.84 -14.80
CA ASN A 36 24.63 -5.63 -14.12
C ASN A 36 24.55 -4.45 -15.08
N LEU A 37 23.32 -3.98 -15.35
CA LEU A 37 22.99 -2.84 -16.20
C LEU A 37 22.26 -1.74 -15.41
N ARG A 38 22.43 -1.69 -14.09
CA ARG A 38 21.65 -0.79 -13.23
C ARG A 38 21.89 0.67 -13.58
N ARG A 39 20.81 1.47 -13.57
CA ARG A 39 20.83 2.93 -13.82
C ARG A 39 21.45 3.32 -15.16
N SER A 40 21.54 2.40 -16.12
CA SER A 40 22.05 2.71 -17.45
C SER A 40 20.94 3.14 -18.39
N GLN A 41 21.31 3.93 -19.39
CA GLN A 41 20.44 4.39 -20.47
C GLN A 41 20.98 3.82 -21.78
N ILE A 42 20.18 3.04 -22.49
CA ILE A 42 20.60 2.35 -23.71
C ILE A 42 19.64 2.66 -24.86
N ASP A 43 20.08 3.26 -25.96
CA ASP A 43 19.12 3.56 -27.05
C ASP A 43 18.62 2.26 -27.70
N LEU A 44 19.52 1.39 -28.14
CA LEU A 44 19.20 0.08 -28.69
C LEU A 44 19.80 -1.04 -27.84
N LEU A 45 18.94 -1.77 -27.13
CA LEU A 45 19.33 -2.99 -26.42
C LEU A 45 18.97 -4.21 -27.27
N THR A 46 19.97 -4.88 -27.82
CA THR A 46 19.77 -6.16 -28.49
C THR A 46 20.12 -7.28 -27.53
N LEU A 47 19.13 -8.05 -27.10
CA LEU A 47 19.30 -9.07 -26.07
C LEU A 47 18.57 -10.36 -26.43
N ASP A 48 19.22 -11.50 -26.23
CA ASP A 48 18.57 -12.82 -26.25
C ASP A 48 18.37 -13.34 -24.82
N THR A 49 17.12 -13.60 -24.43
CA THR A 49 16.77 -14.10 -23.09
C THR A 49 17.31 -15.51 -22.81
N GLY A 50 17.58 -16.30 -23.86
CA GLY A 50 18.22 -17.62 -23.74
C GLY A 50 19.70 -17.55 -23.34
N LYS A 51 20.37 -16.43 -23.64
CA LYS A 51 21.80 -16.21 -23.37
C LYS A 51 22.08 -15.47 -22.07
N LEU A 52 21.03 -14.96 -21.42
CA LEU A 52 21.15 -14.30 -20.13
C LEU A 52 21.65 -15.25 -19.05
N PRO A 53 22.45 -14.71 -18.10
CA PRO A 53 22.84 -15.46 -16.92
C PRO A 53 21.65 -15.74 -16.00
N SER A 54 21.88 -16.54 -14.96
CA SER A 54 20.90 -16.80 -13.90
C SER A 54 20.56 -15.57 -13.08
N GLU A 55 21.49 -14.61 -12.98
CA GLU A 55 21.38 -13.43 -12.15
C GLU A 55 21.64 -12.17 -12.98
N VAL A 56 20.63 -11.31 -13.03
CA VAL A 56 20.66 -10.05 -13.78
C VAL A 56 20.29 -8.92 -12.83
N TYR A 57 20.80 -7.71 -13.06
CA TYR A 57 20.43 -6.53 -12.31
C TYR A 57 19.99 -5.42 -13.27
N LEU A 58 18.68 -5.19 -13.36
CA LEU A 58 18.05 -4.28 -14.31
C LEU A 58 17.41 -3.06 -13.62
N GLY A 59 17.69 -2.85 -12.33
CA GLY A 59 17.19 -1.71 -11.56
C GLY A 59 17.49 -0.38 -12.26
N ASP A 60 16.45 0.41 -12.51
CA ASP A 60 16.52 1.73 -13.17
C ASP A 60 17.17 1.72 -14.58
N LEU A 61 17.19 0.56 -15.26
CA LEU A 61 17.61 0.49 -16.66
C LEU A 61 16.53 1.10 -17.57
N THR A 62 16.92 2.05 -18.42
CA THR A 62 16.06 2.55 -19.51
C THR A 62 16.60 2.12 -20.86
N TYR A 63 15.67 1.81 -21.77
CA TYR A 63 15.99 1.56 -23.16
C TYR A 63 14.92 2.06 -24.13
N THR A 64 15.35 2.63 -25.26
CA THR A 64 14.43 3.15 -26.27
C THR A 64 13.84 2.03 -27.13
N ALA A 65 14.68 1.10 -27.57
CA ALA A 65 14.30 -0.06 -28.35
C ALA A 65 14.89 -1.35 -27.79
N LEU A 66 14.11 -2.43 -27.82
CA LEU A 66 14.52 -3.77 -27.41
C LEU A 66 14.41 -4.72 -28.61
N ALA A 67 15.54 -5.27 -29.04
CA ALA A 67 15.64 -6.16 -30.20
C ALA A 67 16.14 -7.57 -29.81
N PRO A 68 15.78 -8.63 -30.56
CA PRO A 68 14.69 -8.66 -31.55
C PRO A 68 13.30 -8.49 -30.89
N HIS A 69 12.30 -8.12 -31.68
CA HIS A 69 10.92 -8.17 -31.23
C HIS A 69 10.52 -9.62 -30.93
N GLU A 70 10.15 -9.89 -29.69
CA GLU A 70 9.77 -11.21 -29.21
C GLU A 70 8.50 -11.07 -28.36
N PRO A 71 7.65 -12.10 -28.27
CA PRO A 71 6.46 -12.07 -27.45
C PRO A 71 6.81 -11.89 -25.97
N ALA A 72 5.94 -11.20 -25.22
CA ALA A 72 6.15 -10.89 -23.81
C ALA A 72 6.51 -12.12 -22.95
N GLN A 73 5.93 -13.29 -23.27
CA GLN A 73 6.17 -14.55 -22.57
C GLN A 73 7.65 -14.97 -22.59
N ARG A 74 8.38 -14.67 -23.67
CA ARG A 74 9.81 -14.97 -23.78
C ARG A 74 10.70 -13.95 -23.06
N ARG A 75 10.25 -12.69 -22.95
CA ARG A 75 10.99 -11.63 -22.24
C ARG A 75 10.81 -11.65 -20.73
N ARG A 76 9.64 -12.08 -20.25
CA ARG A 76 9.29 -12.12 -18.82
C ARG A 76 10.28 -12.85 -17.91
N PRO A 77 10.83 -14.03 -18.27
CA PRO A 77 11.81 -14.72 -17.43
C PRO A 77 13.06 -13.87 -17.13
N MET A 78 13.40 -12.91 -17.99
CA MET A 78 14.53 -12.00 -17.73
C MET A 78 14.27 -11.13 -16.50
N LEU A 79 13.03 -10.69 -16.29
CA LEU A 79 12.64 -9.85 -15.16
C LEU A 79 12.49 -10.67 -13.86
N GLU A 80 12.30 -11.98 -13.98
CA GLU A 80 12.19 -12.90 -12.84
C GLU A 80 13.56 -13.34 -12.32
N ARG A 81 14.61 -13.20 -13.13
CA ARG A 81 16.02 -13.46 -12.80
C ARG A 81 16.72 -12.25 -12.17
N ASP A 82 15.97 -11.19 -11.85
CA ASP A 82 16.57 -10.01 -11.23
C ASP A 82 17.01 -10.33 -9.79
N GLY A 83 18.29 -10.08 -9.47
CA GLY A 83 18.87 -10.34 -8.16
C GLY A 83 18.23 -9.49 -7.04
N ASP A 84 17.68 -8.32 -7.38
CA ASP A 84 16.93 -7.47 -6.44
C ASP A 84 15.48 -7.96 -6.21
N GLY A 85 15.08 -9.08 -6.82
CA GLY A 85 13.78 -9.70 -6.65
C GLY A 85 12.69 -9.07 -7.51
N PHE A 86 11.65 -8.48 -6.90
CA PHE A 86 10.58 -7.83 -7.66
C PHE A 86 10.87 -6.35 -7.87
N VAL A 87 11.29 -6.00 -9.08
CA VAL A 87 11.59 -4.61 -9.49
C VAL A 87 10.44 -4.06 -10.36
N PRO A 88 9.50 -3.25 -9.83
CA PRO A 88 8.34 -2.77 -10.58
C PRO A 88 8.70 -1.95 -11.82
N TYR A 89 9.80 -1.19 -11.75
CA TYR A 89 10.27 -0.32 -12.81
C TYR A 89 10.63 -1.09 -14.08
N ALA A 90 11.29 -2.24 -13.96
CA ALA A 90 11.71 -3.04 -15.11
C ALA A 90 10.51 -3.57 -15.92
N TYR A 91 9.36 -3.82 -15.26
CA TYR A 91 8.10 -4.16 -15.94
C TYR A 91 7.49 -2.96 -16.67
N GLU A 92 7.57 -1.76 -16.09
CA GLU A 92 7.09 -0.53 -16.74
C GLU A 92 7.93 -0.20 -17.98
N GLN A 93 9.26 -0.33 -17.89
CA GLN A 93 10.14 -0.10 -19.03
C GLN A 93 9.85 -1.06 -20.18
N LEU A 94 9.64 -2.35 -19.88
CA LEU A 94 9.26 -3.34 -20.89
C LEU A 94 7.89 -3.03 -21.49
N THR A 95 6.92 -2.64 -20.67
CA THR A 95 5.58 -2.21 -21.14
C THR A 95 5.69 -1.02 -22.09
N ALA A 96 6.50 -0.01 -21.73
CA ALA A 96 6.73 1.17 -22.55
C ALA A 96 7.37 0.82 -23.90
N SER A 97 8.32 -0.13 -23.92
CA SER A 97 8.92 -0.59 -25.18
C SER A 97 7.92 -1.26 -26.12
N TYR A 98 7.01 -2.09 -25.59
CA TYR A 98 5.97 -2.75 -26.41
C TYR A 98 4.94 -1.75 -26.95
N ARG A 99 4.51 -0.79 -26.12
CA ARG A 99 3.61 0.28 -26.57
C ARG A 99 4.22 1.14 -27.68
N ARG A 100 5.52 1.46 -27.56
CA ARG A 100 6.23 2.28 -28.55
C ARG A 100 6.22 1.65 -29.95
N ILE A 101 6.24 0.33 -30.03
CA ILE A 101 6.19 -0.41 -31.30
C ILE A 101 4.76 -0.82 -31.71
N GLY A 102 3.73 -0.39 -30.97
CA GLY A 102 2.32 -0.67 -31.26
C GLY A 102 1.80 -2.04 -30.79
N ASP A 103 2.56 -2.79 -29.99
CA ASP A 103 2.15 -4.10 -29.47
C ASP A 103 1.46 -3.95 -28.11
N ASP A 104 0.20 -3.51 -28.15
CA ASP A 104 -0.62 -3.30 -26.95
C ASP A 104 -0.97 -4.60 -26.22
N ASP A 105 -1.04 -5.72 -26.94
CA ASP A 105 -1.35 -7.03 -26.36
C ASP A 105 -0.17 -7.54 -25.52
N ALA A 106 1.06 -7.44 -26.03
CA ALA A 106 2.25 -7.75 -25.25
C ALA A 106 2.39 -6.81 -24.04
N ALA A 107 2.13 -5.51 -24.22
CA ALA A 107 2.14 -4.55 -23.12
C ALA A 107 1.13 -4.93 -22.00
N ARG A 108 -0.08 -5.36 -22.38
CA ARG A 108 -1.10 -5.83 -21.43
C ARG A 108 -0.66 -7.10 -20.70
N LEU A 109 -0.02 -8.04 -21.40
CA LEU A 109 0.50 -9.27 -20.79
C LEU A 109 1.62 -9.00 -19.78
N VAL A 110 2.51 -8.03 -20.06
CA VAL A 110 3.56 -7.60 -19.11
C VAL A 110 2.95 -6.97 -17.86
N GLN A 111 1.96 -6.09 -18.01
CA GLN A 111 1.26 -5.48 -16.88
C GLN A 111 0.49 -6.51 -16.04
N LEU A 112 -0.16 -7.48 -16.68
CA LEU A 112 -0.81 -8.59 -15.97
C LEU A 112 0.21 -9.41 -15.17
N ALA A 113 1.38 -9.67 -15.74
CA ALA A 113 2.47 -10.36 -15.06
C ALA A 113 2.99 -9.56 -13.84
N LYS A 114 3.15 -8.24 -13.99
CA LYS A 114 3.51 -7.32 -12.90
C LYS A 114 2.53 -7.44 -11.74
N GLN A 115 1.22 -7.40 -12.01
CA GLN A 115 0.18 -7.51 -10.97
C GLN A 115 0.18 -8.88 -10.29
N ARG A 116 0.33 -9.97 -11.05
CA ARG A 116 0.43 -11.33 -10.49
C ARG A 116 1.65 -11.47 -9.58
N ARG A 117 2.81 -10.93 -9.98
CA ARG A 117 4.03 -10.98 -9.17
C ARG A 117 3.91 -10.12 -7.92
N ARG A 118 3.38 -8.89 -8.04
CA ARG A 118 3.13 -7.99 -6.89
C ARG A 118 2.26 -8.65 -5.83
N ARG A 119 1.18 -9.34 -6.22
CA ARG A 119 0.31 -10.07 -5.28
C ARG A 119 1.05 -11.19 -4.53
N ARG A 120 1.99 -11.87 -5.18
CA ARG A 120 2.82 -12.91 -4.55
C ARG A 120 3.86 -12.35 -3.59
N THR A 121 4.36 -11.13 -3.83
CA THR A 121 5.34 -10.48 -2.97
C THR A 121 4.72 -9.69 -1.82
N LEU A 122 3.39 -9.47 -1.82
CA LEU A 122 2.74 -8.81 -0.70
C LEU A 122 2.72 -9.76 0.54
N PRO A 123 3.32 -9.34 1.66
CA PRO A 123 3.22 -10.12 2.87
C PRO A 123 1.78 -10.23 3.35
N TRP A 124 1.44 -11.34 3.99
CA TRP A 124 0.09 -11.61 4.48
C TRP A 124 -0.40 -10.53 5.46
N TYR A 125 0.50 -9.94 6.25
CA TYR A 125 0.20 -8.83 7.16
C TYR A 125 -0.16 -7.51 6.45
N GLY A 126 0.35 -7.26 5.25
CA GLY A 126 -0.03 -6.09 4.44
C GLY A 126 -1.47 -6.15 3.92
N ARG A 127 -2.04 -7.36 3.75
CA ARG A 127 -3.46 -7.54 3.41
C ARG A 127 -4.37 -7.24 4.61
N LEU A 128 -3.98 -7.68 5.80
CA LEU A 128 -4.74 -7.42 7.03
C LEU A 128 -4.67 -5.93 7.42
N TRP A 129 -3.48 -5.32 7.31
CA TRP A 129 -3.28 -3.89 7.54
C TRP A 129 -3.96 -3.03 6.47
N GLY A 130 -4.00 -3.48 5.21
CA GLY A 130 -4.76 -2.84 4.14
C GLY A 130 -6.28 -2.86 4.39
N HIS A 131 -6.82 -3.96 4.90
CA HIS A 131 -8.22 -4.02 5.33
C HIS A 131 -8.49 -3.13 6.55
N LEU A 132 -7.58 -3.09 7.52
CA LEU A 132 -7.68 -2.17 8.67
C LEU A 132 -7.62 -0.71 8.21
N GLN A 133 -6.75 -0.38 7.25
CA GLN A 133 -6.64 0.95 6.65
C GLN A 133 -7.80 1.29 5.71
N ASP A 134 -8.43 0.34 5.04
CA ASP A 134 -9.61 0.63 4.23
C ASP A 134 -10.84 0.91 5.12
N VAL A 135 -10.90 0.27 6.30
CA VAL A 135 -11.91 0.54 7.32
C VAL A 135 -11.62 1.86 8.08
N ALA A 136 -10.35 2.18 8.35
CA ALA A 136 -9.97 3.34 9.16
C ALA A 136 -9.48 4.59 8.38
N VAL A 137 -8.97 4.43 7.15
CA VAL A 137 -8.10 5.40 6.45
C VAL A 137 -8.45 5.53 4.97
N GLY A 138 -9.72 5.40 4.58
CA GLY A 138 -10.16 5.81 3.24
C GLY A 138 -9.91 7.32 3.03
N TYR A 139 -8.72 7.70 2.54
CA TYR A 139 -8.26 9.06 2.30
C TYR A 139 -9.19 9.77 1.31
N GLY A 140 -10.05 10.62 1.86
CA GLY A 140 -10.96 11.49 1.12
C GLY A 140 -11.83 12.21 2.14
N PHE A 141 -11.45 13.46 2.44
CA PHE A 141 -12.12 14.36 3.40
C PHE A 141 -13.64 14.26 3.29
N ARG A 142 -14.28 13.61 4.26
CA ARG A 142 -15.73 13.69 4.47
C ARG A 142 -16.01 13.66 5.97
N PRO A 143 -16.26 14.81 6.64
CA PRO A 143 -16.80 14.86 8.00
C PRO A 143 -17.99 13.90 8.23
N LEU A 144 -18.71 13.54 7.16
CA LEU A 144 -19.77 12.53 7.15
C LEU A 144 -19.34 11.14 7.68
N ARG A 145 -18.08 10.71 7.50
CA ARG A 145 -17.63 9.40 8.01
C ARG A 145 -17.34 9.42 9.51
N ALA A 146 -16.77 10.51 10.02
CA ALA A 146 -16.63 10.71 11.47
C ALA A 146 -18.02 10.74 12.13
N GLY A 147 -18.99 11.39 11.48
CA GLY A 147 -20.40 11.32 11.87
C GLY A 147 -20.95 9.89 11.89
N GLY A 148 -20.65 9.08 10.87
CA GLY A 148 -21.06 7.67 10.83
C GLY A 148 -20.48 6.82 11.97
N TRP A 149 -19.20 7.00 12.30
CA TRP A 149 -18.57 6.32 13.44
C TRP A 149 -19.15 6.78 14.78
N LEU A 150 -19.34 8.09 14.94
CA LEU A 150 -19.96 8.64 16.14
C LEU A 150 -21.39 8.12 16.33
N LEU A 151 -22.20 8.09 15.27
CA LEU A 151 -23.56 7.52 15.31
C LEU A 151 -23.55 6.02 15.62
N SER A 152 -22.57 5.27 15.09
CA SER A 152 -22.47 3.83 15.33
C SER A 152 -22.10 3.53 16.79
N LEU A 153 -21.10 4.25 17.33
CA LEU A 153 -20.71 4.14 18.74
C LEU A 153 -21.84 4.60 19.67
N LEU A 154 -22.54 5.66 19.28
CA LEU A 154 -23.73 6.14 19.99
C LEU A 154 -24.80 5.07 20.03
N ALA A 155 -25.11 4.43 18.91
CA ALA A 155 -26.10 3.35 18.85
C ALA A 155 -25.68 2.16 19.74
N VAL A 156 -24.42 1.73 19.66
CA VAL A 156 -23.91 0.61 20.47
C VAL A 156 -23.98 0.93 21.96
N GLY A 157 -23.50 2.10 22.40
CA GLY A 157 -23.58 2.50 23.80
C GLY A 157 -25.03 2.66 24.27
N SER A 158 -25.89 3.29 23.46
CA SER A 158 -27.31 3.48 23.80
C SER A 158 -28.03 2.14 23.97
N VAL A 159 -27.75 1.17 23.12
CA VAL A 159 -28.31 -0.19 23.26
C VAL A 159 -27.73 -0.89 24.48
N ALA A 160 -26.42 -0.84 24.69
CA ALA A 160 -25.76 -1.50 25.83
C ALA A 160 -26.28 -0.98 27.17
N TYR A 161 -26.27 0.34 27.36
CA TYR A 161 -26.73 0.98 28.60
C TYR A 161 -28.25 1.06 28.72
N GLY A 162 -28.98 0.97 27.61
CA GLY A 162 -30.45 0.83 27.64
C GLY A 162 -30.90 -0.58 28.03
N LEU A 163 -30.09 -1.60 27.75
CA LEU A 163 -30.33 -2.97 28.22
C LEU A 163 -29.86 -3.15 29.68
N HIS A 164 -28.79 -2.48 30.08
CA HIS A 164 -28.21 -2.56 31.41
C HIS A 164 -27.96 -1.16 31.96
N HIS A 165 -28.92 -0.67 32.72
CA HIS A 165 -28.86 0.67 33.28
C HIS A 165 -27.77 0.73 34.35
N PRO A 166 -26.81 1.68 34.25
CA PRO A 166 -25.84 1.90 35.31
C PRO A 166 -26.55 2.40 36.58
N PRO A 167 -26.11 1.96 37.77
CA PRO A 167 -26.68 2.43 39.02
C PRO A 167 -26.40 3.93 39.24
N PRO A 168 -27.37 4.68 39.81
CA PRO A 168 -27.16 6.08 40.18
C PRO A 168 -26.18 6.20 41.34
N LEU A 169 -25.23 7.14 41.23
CA LEU A 169 -24.26 7.44 42.29
C LEU A 169 -24.92 8.05 43.53
N LYS A 170 -25.96 8.87 43.33
CA LYS A 170 -26.77 9.49 44.38
C LYS A 170 -28.26 9.32 44.08
N PRO A 171 -28.93 8.28 44.63
CA PRO A 171 -30.30 7.93 44.23
C PRO A 171 -31.34 9.04 44.45
N ALA A 172 -31.14 9.93 45.43
CA ALA A 172 -32.06 11.00 45.76
C ALA A 172 -31.90 12.27 44.88
N GLU A 173 -30.79 12.38 44.15
CA GLU A 173 -30.42 13.57 43.35
C GLU A 173 -30.22 13.24 41.87
N ALA A 174 -30.26 11.96 41.49
CA ALA A 174 -29.99 11.53 40.13
C ALA A 174 -31.15 11.91 39.19
N PRO A 175 -30.87 12.52 38.02
CA PRO A 175 -31.87 12.75 36.99
C PRO A 175 -32.36 11.42 36.41
N ASP A 176 -33.49 11.43 35.70
CA ASP A 176 -33.96 10.24 34.98
C ASP A 176 -32.89 9.76 33.98
N PHE A 177 -32.60 8.46 34.01
CA PHE A 177 -31.57 7.88 33.17
C PHE A 177 -32.01 7.88 31.71
N ASN A 178 -31.17 8.45 30.83
CA ASN A 178 -31.36 8.35 29.39
C ASN A 178 -30.11 7.76 28.71
N PRO A 179 -30.19 6.54 28.14
CA PRO A 179 -29.02 5.84 27.61
C PRO A 179 -28.39 6.56 26.41
N VAL A 180 -29.17 7.33 25.64
CA VAL A 180 -28.67 8.10 24.50
C VAL A 180 -27.84 9.29 24.99
N PHE A 181 -28.38 10.08 25.93
CA PHE A 181 -27.65 11.24 26.48
C PHE A 181 -26.47 10.81 27.35
N TYR A 182 -26.58 9.71 28.07
CA TYR A 182 -25.46 9.10 28.78
C TYR A 182 -24.32 8.70 27.82
N THR A 183 -24.66 8.05 26.70
CA THR A 183 -23.65 7.67 25.69
C THR A 183 -23.09 8.89 24.96
N LEU A 184 -23.89 9.94 24.73
CA LEU A 184 -23.42 11.21 24.18
C LEU A 184 -22.42 11.90 25.12
N ASP A 185 -22.67 11.91 26.43
CA ASP A 185 -21.72 12.45 27.42
C ASP A 185 -20.37 11.74 27.33
N LEU A 186 -20.38 10.40 27.23
CA LEU A 186 -19.15 9.62 27.08
C LEU A 186 -18.42 9.92 25.77
N LEU A 187 -19.14 10.16 24.66
CA LEU A 187 -18.55 10.35 23.33
C LEU A 187 -18.12 11.80 23.04
N LEU A 188 -18.75 12.79 23.69
CA LEU A 188 -18.56 14.21 23.42
C LEU A 188 -17.75 14.87 24.55
N PRO A 189 -16.41 14.93 24.46
CA PRO A 189 -15.56 15.34 25.58
C PRO A 189 -15.72 16.79 26.04
N VAL A 190 -16.40 17.62 25.26
CA VAL A 190 -16.56 19.07 25.52
C VAL A 190 -17.95 19.40 26.08
N ILE A 191 -18.95 18.55 25.81
CA ILE A 191 -20.35 18.82 26.14
C ILE A 191 -20.80 17.78 27.15
N SER A 192 -21.41 18.22 28.25
CA SER A 192 -22.04 17.32 29.21
C SER A 192 -23.51 17.68 29.38
N PHE A 193 -24.36 16.67 29.32
CA PHE A 193 -25.79 16.66 29.58
C PHE A 193 -26.10 16.24 31.03
N GLY A 194 -25.08 15.99 31.85
CA GLY A 194 -25.20 15.69 33.29
C GLY A 194 -25.59 14.25 33.63
N GLN A 195 -25.53 13.32 32.67
CA GLN A 195 -25.82 11.91 32.87
C GLN A 195 -24.56 11.15 33.31
N GLU A 196 -23.41 11.36 32.66
CA GLU A 196 -22.17 10.65 32.98
C GLU A 196 -21.78 10.78 34.47
N SER A 197 -21.87 11.98 35.03
CA SER A 197 -21.48 12.25 36.43
C SER A 197 -22.48 11.75 37.47
N ALA A 198 -23.70 11.39 37.04
CA ALA A 198 -24.77 10.93 37.91
C ALA A 198 -24.85 9.40 38.04
N PHE A 199 -24.23 8.65 37.11
CA PHE A 199 -24.35 7.19 37.02
C PHE A 199 -22.98 6.51 36.91
N ALA A 200 -22.78 5.45 37.69
CA ALA A 200 -21.52 4.70 37.73
C ALA A 200 -21.69 3.28 37.17
N PRO A 201 -21.28 3.01 35.93
CA PRO A 201 -21.31 1.66 35.37
C PRO A 201 -20.25 0.78 36.04
N GLU A 202 -20.59 -0.48 36.28
CA GLU A 202 -19.71 -1.44 36.94
C GLU A 202 -19.26 -2.56 35.98
N GLY A 203 -18.09 -3.14 36.26
CA GLY A 203 -17.58 -4.31 35.54
C GLY A 203 -17.31 -4.06 34.05
N GLY A 204 -17.85 -4.93 33.19
CA GLY A 204 -17.63 -4.83 31.74
C GLY A 204 -18.16 -3.53 31.12
N TYR A 205 -19.22 -2.95 31.70
CA TYR A 205 -19.80 -1.68 31.24
C TYR A 205 -18.92 -0.47 31.56
N GLN A 206 -18.11 -0.55 32.62
CA GLN A 206 -17.10 0.45 32.93
C GLN A 206 -15.99 0.47 31.87
N THR A 207 -15.56 -0.72 31.44
CA THR A 207 -14.58 -0.85 30.35
C THR A 207 -15.15 -0.28 29.05
N LEU A 208 -16.43 -0.57 28.75
CA LEU A 208 -17.12 0.01 27.61
C LEU A 208 -17.13 1.55 27.67
N SER A 209 -17.40 2.14 28.84
CA SER A 209 -17.37 3.60 29.03
C SER A 209 -15.98 4.17 28.69
N TYR A 210 -14.91 3.55 29.19
CA TYR A 210 -13.55 4.01 28.89
C TYR A 210 -13.20 3.91 27.41
N VAL A 211 -13.64 2.85 26.73
CA VAL A 211 -13.45 2.70 25.27
C VAL A 211 -14.21 3.80 24.52
N LEU A 212 -15.46 4.10 24.91
CA LEU A 212 -16.27 5.15 24.30
C LEU A 212 -15.63 6.53 24.51
N ILE A 213 -15.18 6.85 25.73
CA ILE A 213 -14.47 8.11 26.04
C ILE A 213 -13.21 8.26 25.18
N LEU A 214 -12.37 7.23 25.14
CA LEU A 214 -11.14 7.27 24.36
C LEU A 214 -11.43 7.47 22.87
N MET A 215 -12.43 6.77 22.34
CA MET A 215 -12.84 6.90 20.93
C MET A 215 -13.45 8.28 20.63
N GLY A 216 -14.19 8.87 21.58
CA GLY A 216 -14.68 10.25 21.51
C GLY A 216 -13.56 11.26 21.34
N TRP A 217 -12.49 11.15 22.14
CA TRP A 217 -11.29 12.00 22.00
C TRP A 217 -10.57 11.80 20.66
N ILE A 218 -10.44 10.57 20.18
CA ILE A 218 -9.85 10.28 18.86
C ILE A 218 -10.68 10.91 17.73
N LEU A 219 -12.00 10.80 17.79
CA LEU A 219 -12.91 11.41 16.82
C LEU A 219 -12.82 12.94 16.86
N ALA A 220 -12.85 13.54 18.04
CA ALA A 220 -12.77 14.99 18.22
C ALA A 220 -11.46 15.57 17.66
N THR A 221 -10.32 14.97 18.00
CA THR A 221 -9.00 15.39 17.49
C THR A 221 -8.89 15.24 15.98
N THR A 222 -9.48 14.19 15.41
CA THR A 222 -9.53 13.97 13.96
C THR A 222 -10.33 15.07 13.25
N VAL A 223 -11.47 15.48 13.81
CA VAL A 223 -12.30 16.56 13.26
C VAL A 223 -11.55 17.90 13.31
N VAL A 224 -10.94 18.24 14.46
CA VAL A 224 -10.14 19.48 14.62
C VAL A 224 -8.98 19.51 13.63
N ALA A 225 -8.19 18.43 13.56
CA ALA A 225 -7.08 18.32 12.60
C ALA A 225 -7.56 18.42 11.15
N GLY A 226 -8.75 17.88 10.87
CA GLY A 226 -9.42 18.00 9.58
C GLY A 226 -9.74 19.46 9.22
N VAL A 227 -10.46 20.16 10.09
CA VAL A 227 -10.86 21.56 9.87
C VAL A 227 -9.65 22.47 9.70
N THR A 228 -8.62 22.33 10.55
CA THR A 228 -7.39 23.14 10.46
C THR A 228 -6.69 22.96 9.12
N ARG A 229 -6.64 21.74 8.59
CA ARG A 229 -6.02 21.45 7.28
C ARG A 229 -6.82 22.02 6.09
N THR A 230 -8.14 22.16 6.22
CA THR A 230 -8.96 22.81 5.17
C THR A 230 -8.82 24.32 5.17
N VAL A 231 -8.71 24.93 6.35
CA VAL A 231 -8.53 26.39 6.49
C VAL A 231 -7.12 26.80 6.06
N SER A 232 -6.08 26.02 6.36
CA SER A 232 -4.70 26.33 5.96
C SER A 232 -4.40 26.16 4.46
N ARG A 233 -5.41 25.80 3.64
CA ARG A 233 -5.29 25.66 2.18
C ARG A 233 -6.10 26.70 1.41
N GLN A 234 -6.69 27.67 2.11
CA GLN A 234 -7.26 28.89 1.55
C GLN A 234 -6.36 30.08 1.91
#